data_AF-A0A7W2LW30-F1
#
_entry.id   AF-A0A7W2LW30-F1
#
_cell.length_a   1.000
_cell.length_b   1.000
_cell.length_c   1.000
_cell.angle_alpha   90.00
_cell.angle_beta   90.00
_cell.angle_gamma   90.00
#
_symmetry.space_group_name_H-M   'P 1'
#
loop_
_entity.id
_entity.type
_entity.pdbx_description
1 polymer ?
#
loop_
_entity_poly.entity_id
_entity_poly.type
_entity_poly.pdbx_seq_one_letter_code
_entity_poly.pdbx_strand_id
1 'polypeptide(L)'
;MSQFYLQDSRSNTGDGLMFWALGGGYTTNLDKAELFTQEQACGHRETDIPWPKDYVDTRAHLGVDHQYISLDEARDLLSPGCTVVLQIPGHWNGNDIALARWPIGHTYRFEKAHRLTLEAAQAIGNTPEEAVIWPAAYLEAKARRLVHKRDVDIKEALAGTGIVLTKAKRRAPASIQNCGGCGRFVPSPSYEDCRHCDHDNRP
;
A
#
# COMPACT_ATOMS: atom_id res chain seq x y z
N MET A 1 5.57 -26.73 6.71
CA MET A 1 4.34 -26.49 5.91
C MET A 1 4.47 -25.11 5.31
N SER A 2 4.16 -24.95 4.03
CA SER A 2 4.24 -23.65 3.35
C SER A 2 3.11 -22.74 3.85
N GLN A 3 3.46 -21.52 4.25
CA GLN A 3 2.50 -20.50 4.71
C GLN A 3 2.38 -19.40 3.66
N PHE A 4 1.20 -18.80 3.57
CA PHE A 4 0.88 -17.76 2.60
C PHE A 4 0.24 -16.56 3.28
N TYR A 5 0.62 -15.37 2.84
CA TYR A 5 -0.19 -14.18 3.01
C TYR A 5 -1.21 -14.12 1.89
N LEU A 6 -2.45 -13.72 2.19
CA LEU A 6 -3.49 -13.57 1.17
C LEU A 6 -3.73 -12.09 0.92
N GLN A 7 -3.40 -11.61 -0.27
CA GLN A 7 -3.57 -10.21 -0.64
C GLN A 7 -4.97 -9.97 -1.19
N ASP A 8 -5.67 -8.93 -0.73
CA ASP A 8 -6.81 -8.39 -1.48
C ASP A 8 -6.29 -7.47 -2.61
N SER A 9 -6.31 -7.97 -3.84
CA SER A 9 -5.75 -7.24 -4.99
C SER A 9 -6.66 -6.11 -5.49
N ARG A 10 -7.83 -5.88 -4.89
CA ARG A 10 -8.78 -4.83 -5.32
C ARG A 10 -8.34 -3.44 -4.89
N SER A 11 -7.55 -3.33 -3.83
CA SER A 11 -7.03 -2.06 -3.34
C SER A 11 -5.65 -2.22 -2.70
N ASN A 12 -4.88 -1.13 -2.73
CA ASN A 12 -3.64 -0.98 -1.97
C ASN A 12 -3.70 0.33 -1.19
N THR A 13 -2.93 0.44 -0.11
CA THR A 13 -2.75 1.70 0.63
C THR A 13 -1.43 2.33 0.19
N GLY A 14 -1.52 3.28 -0.75
CA GLY A 14 -0.35 3.77 -1.46
C GLY A 14 0.31 2.64 -2.26
N ASP A 15 1.57 2.37 -1.96
CA ASP A 15 2.30 1.22 -2.50
C ASP A 15 2.20 -0.03 -1.60
N GLY A 16 1.73 0.08 -0.35
CA GLY A 16 1.61 -1.05 0.56
C GLY A 16 0.56 -2.06 0.10
N LEU A 17 0.96 -3.33 -0.01
CA LEU A 17 0.01 -4.41 -0.29
C LEU A 17 -0.94 -4.62 0.89
N MET A 18 -2.22 -4.83 0.57
CA MET A 18 -3.27 -5.10 1.55
C MET A 18 -3.49 -6.61 1.68
N PHE A 19 -3.36 -7.14 2.90
CA PHE A 19 -3.54 -8.55 3.22
C PHE A 19 -4.75 -8.76 4.11
N TRP A 20 -5.34 -9.93 4.06
CA TRP A 20 -6.33 -10.38 5.03
C TRP A 20 -5.75 -10.29 6.45
N ALA A 21 -6.46 -9.61 7.35
CA ALA A 21 -6.03 -9.40 8.73
C ALA A 21 -6.57 -10.50 9.66
N LEU A 22 -5.78 -10.84 10.68
CA LEU A 22 -6.23 -11.75 11.73
C LEU A 22 -7.47 -11.18 12.43
N GLY A 23 -8.54 -11.97 12.50
CA GLY A 23 -9.82 -11.52 13.08
C GLY A 23 -10.72 -10.74 12.11
N GLY A 24 -10.34 -10.66 10.83
CA GLY A 24 -11.15 -10.07 9.76
C GLY A 24 -10.71 -8.66 9.34
N GLY A 25 -11.14 -8.26 8.14
CA GLY A 25 -10.72 -7.00 7.52
C GLY A 25 -9.39 -7.14 6.77
N TYR A 26 -8.73 -6.01 6.51
CA TYR A 26 -7.49 -5.96 5.74
C TYR A 26 -6.44 -5.09 6.43
N THR A 27 -5.16 -5.41 6.21
CA THR A 27 -4.03 -4.71 6.82
C THR A 27 -2.81 -4.67 5.90
N THR A 28 -2.00 -3.61 6.00
CA THR A 28 -0.65 -3.56 5.43
C THR A 28 0.41 -4.10 6.39
N ASN A 29 0.06 -4.33 7.67
CA ASN A 29 0.99 -4.83 8.67
C ASN A 29 1.07 -6.36 8.61
N LEU A 30 2.20 -6.88 8.14
CA LEU A 30 2.45 -8.32 8.01
C LEU A 30 2.41 -9.09 9.34
N ASP A 31 2.68 -8.41 10.46
CA ASP A 31 2.62 -9.02 11.80
C ASP A 31 1.16 -9.14 12.31
N LYS A 32 0.21 -8.47 11.64
CA LYS A 32 -1.24 -8.57 11.88
C LYS A 32 -1.99 -9.31 10.77
N ALA A 33 -1.27 -9.73 9.72
CA ALA A 33 -1.87 -10.45 8.60
C ALA A 33 -2.12 -11.91 8.97
N GLU A 34 -3.25 -12.45 8.51
CA GLU A 34 -3.58 -13.86 8.69
C GLU A 34 -2.69 -14.72 7.78
N LEU A 35 -2.23 -15.85 8.32
CA LEU A 35 -1.41 -16.82 7.60
C LEU A 35 -2.27 -18.01 7.19
N PHE A 36 -2.27 -18.29 5.90
CA PHE A 36 -3.05 -19.35 5.30
C PHE A 36 -2.16 -20.52 4.92
N THR A 37 -2.70 -21.73 5.04
CA THR A 37 -2.18 -22.92 4.35
C THR A 37 -2.39 -22.78 2.84
N GLN A 38 -1.70 -23.60 2.05
CA GLN A 38 -1.85 -23.60 0.60
C GLN A 38 -3.30 -23.91 0.18
N GLU A 39 -3.93 -24.90 0.83
CA GLU A 39 -5.30 -25.33 0.54
C GLU A 39 -6.29 -24.20 0.81
N GLN A 40 -6.15 -23.52 1.95
CA GLN A 40 -6.98 -22.37 2.29
C GLN A 40 -6.76 -21.25 1.27
N ALA A 41 -5.51 -20.88 1.01
CA ALA A 41 -5.16 -19.74 0.16
C ALA A 41 -5.68 -19.88 -1.29
N CYS A 42 -5.73 -21.12 -1.82
CA CYS A 42 -6.27 -21.42 -3.15
C CYS A 42 -7.81 -21.49 -3.20
N GLY A 43 -8.50 -21.58 -2.06
CA GLY A 43 -9.96 -21.65 -1.97
C GLY A 43 -10.67 -20.28 -1.98
N HIS A 44 -9.92 -19.19 -2.06
CA HIS A 44 -10.43 -17.83 -1.98
C HIS A 44 -10.81 -17.23 -3.35
N ARG A 45 -11.26 -15.97 -3.34
CA ARG A 45 -11.78 -15.28 -4.53
C ARG A 45 -10.66 -15.04 -5.55
N GLU A 46 -11.01 -14.78 -6.80
CA GLU A 46 -10.03 -14.48 -7.86
C GLU A 46 -9.16 -13.25 -7.59
N THR A 47 -9.62 -12.32 -6.74
CA THR A 47 -8.86 -11.14 -6.31
C THR A 47 -8.01 -11.38 -5.08
N ASP A 48 -8.15 -12.54 -4.43
CA ASP A 48 -7.37 -12.92 -3.27
C ASP A 48 -6.11 -13.65 -3.76
N ILE A 49 -4.99 -12.94 -3.80
CA ILE A 49 -3.75 -13.45 -4.38
C ILE A 49 -2.90 -14.10 -3.26
N PRO A 50 -2.61 -15.41 -3.33
CA PRO A 50 -1.73 -16.06 -2.37
C PRO A 50 -0.27 -15.68 -2.65
N TRP A 51 0.41 -15.22 -1.60
CA TRP A 51 1.83 -14.90 -1.64
C TRP A 51 2.59 -15.81 -0.66
N PRO A 52 3.61 -16.56 -1.09
CA PRO A 52 4.43 -17.32 -0.17
C PRO A 52 5.03 -16.41 0.90
N LYS A 53 4.88 -16.81 2.16
CA LYS A 53 5.32 -16.03 3.32
C LYS A 53 6.79 -15.63 3.22
N ASP A 54 7.67 -16.58 2.94
CA ASP A 54 9.11 -16.35 2.87
C ASP A 54 9.48 -15.36 1.74
N TYR A 55 8.79 -15.43 0.60
CA TYR A 55 9.00 -14.50 -0.51
C TYR A 55 8.67 -13.05 -0.10
N VAL A 56 7.55 -12.86 0.61
CA VAL A 56 7.12 -11.54 1.09
C VAL A 56 8.02 -11.06 2.22
N ASP A 57 8.33 -11.91 3.20
CA ASP A 57 9.12 -11.56 4.37
C ASP A 57 10.52 -11.07 4.00
N THR A 58 11.16 -11.69 2.99
CA THR A 58 12.49 -11.29 2.50
C THR A 58 12.50 -9.92 1.81
N ARG A 59 11.33 -9.42 1.40
CA ARG A 59 11.15 -8.12 0.72
C ARG A 59 10.47 -7.08 1.61
N ALA A 60 10.07 -7.48 2.80
CA ALA A 60 9.42 -6.60 3.76
C ALA A 60 10.38 -5.53 4.27
N HIS A 61 9.84 -4.37 4.62
CA HIS A 61 10.54 -3.25 5.23
C HIS A 61 9.69 -2.63 6.32
N LEU A 62 10.31 -1.74 7.10
CA LEU A 62 9.61 -0.98 8.12
C LEU A 62 9.05 0.31 7.54
N GLY A 63 7.75 0.54 7.73
CA GLY A 63 7.07 1.80 7.43
C GLY A 63 6.46 2.40 8.68
N VAL A 64 6.31 3.72 8.70
CA VAL A 64 5.77 4.46 9.84
C VAL A 64 4.42 5.04 9.43
N ASP A 65 3.37 4.48 9.99
CA ASP A 65 2.00 4.85 9.72
C ASP A 65 1.58 6.04 10.58
N HIS A 66 1.17 7.11 9.93
CA HIS A 66 0.87 8.39 10.58
C HIS A 66 -0.33 8.33 11.52
N GLN A 67 -1.19 7.32 11.38
CA GLN A 67 -2.37 7.14 12.22
C GLN A 67 -2.00 6.64 13.63
N TYR A 68 -0.76 6.18 13.84
CA TYR A 68 -0.31 5.54 15.09
C TYR A 68 0.85 6.27 15.78
N ILE A 69 1.18 7.49 15.33
CA ILE A 69 2.22 8.33 15.92
C ILE A 69 1.64 9.65 16.39
N SER A 70 2.23 10.22 17.44
CA SER A 70 1.80 11.47 18.08
C SER A 70 3.00 12.35 18.37
N LEU A 71 2.92 13.62 17.95
CA LEU A 71 3.97 14.60 18.24
C LEU A 71 4.10 14.88 19.74
N ASP A 72 3.00 14.85 20.48
CA ASP A 72 3.02 15.11 21.91
C ASP A 72 3.72 13.97 22.66
N GLU A 73 3.43 12.71 22.32
CA GLU A 73 4.14 11.55 22.88
C GLU A 73 5.63 11.55 22.54
N ALA A 74 5.96 11.93 21.30
CA ALA A 74 7.34 11.94 20.83
C ALA A 74 8.17 13.07 21.46
N ARG A 75 7.56 14.22 21.76
CA ARG A 75 8.26 15.41 22.26
C ARG A 75 8.96 15.15 23.59
N ASP A 76 8.31 14.43 24.50
CA ASP A 76 8.85 14.10 25.82
C ASP A 76 10.04 13.12 25.77
N LEU A 77 10.25 12.46 24.63
CA LEU A 77 11.35 11.53 24.40
C LEU A 77 12.57 12.17 23.73
N LEU A 78 12.47 13.44 23.32
CA LEU A 78 13.59 14.19 22.76
C LEU A 78 14.51 14.68 23.89
N SER A 79 15.71 14.12 23.93
CA SER A 79 16.76 14.51 24.88
C SER A 79 18.09 14.76 24.15
N PRO A 80 18.98 15.59 24.71
CA PRO A 80 20.29 15.82 24.12
C PRO A 80 21.04 14.52 23.82
N GLY A 81 21.64 14.43 22.63
CA GLY A 81 22.37 13.26 22.15
C GLY A 81 21.51 12.10 21.66
N CYS A 82 20.17 12.17 21.73
CA CYS A 82 19.33 11.09 21.22
C CYS A 82 19.40 11.01 19.68
N THR A 83 19.27 9.78 19.16
CA THR A 83 19.18 9.54 17.71
C THR A 83 17.79 9.89 17.22
N VAL A 84 17.73 10.74 16.19
CA VAL A 84 16.49 11.20 15.56
C VAL A 84 16.48 10.91 14.07
N VAL A 85 15.28 10.97 13.49
CA VAL A 85 15.06 11.03 12.04
C VAL A 85 14.19 12.22 11.71
N LEU A 86 14.29 12.71 10.48
CA LEU A 86 13.49 13.83 9.99
C LEU A 86 12.36 13.30 9.10
N GLN A 87 11.13 13.70 9.39
CA GLN A 87 10.01 13.56 8.45
C GLN A 87 9.98 14.77 7.52
N ILE A 88 9.69 14.52 6.24
CA ILE A 88 9.44 15.55 5.22
C ILE A 88 7.93 15.81 5.15
N PRO A 89 7.44 16.99 5.60
CA PRO A 89 6.01 17.32 5.59
C PRO A 89 5.42 17.32 4.17
N GLY A 90 4.14 16.97 4.03
CA GLY A 90 3.43 17.00 2.74
C GLY A 90 3.70 15.81 1.80
N HIS A 91 4.65 14.93 2.14
CA HIS A 91 4.96 13.74 1.36
C HIS A 91 4.48 12.46 2.04
N TRP A 92 3.67 11.69 1.32
CA TRP A 92 2.95 10.52 1.84
C TRP A 92 3.03 9.36 0.85
N ASN A 93 2.98 8.14 1.36
CA ASN A 93 2.75 6.93 0.56
C ASN A 93 1.65 6.12 1.22
N GLY A 94 0.40 6.34 0.79
CA GLY A 94 -0.74 5.88 1.56
C GLY A 94 -0.69 6.51 2.96
N ASN A 95 -0.64 5.66 3.99
CA ASN A 95 -0.54 6.11 5.38
C ASN A 95 0.91 6.36 5.85
N ASP A 96 1.92 5.97 5.07
CA ASP A 96 3.30 6.05 5.52
C ASP A 96 3.88 7.46 5.32
N ILE A 97 4.52 8.00 6.38
CA ILE A 97 5.24 9.28 6.33
C ILE A 97 6.51 9.17 5.47
N ALA A 98 6.87 10.25 4.79
CA ALA A 98 8.17 10.37 4.14
C ALA A 98 9.25 10.76 5.16
N LEU A 99 10.38 10.04 5.15
CA LEU A 99 11.54 10.32 5.98
C LEU A 99 12.71 10.81 5.12
N ALA A 100 13.48 11.78 5.61
CA ALA A 100 14.65 12.29 4.93
C ALA A 100 15.66 11.17 4.66
N ARG A 101 16.28 11.19 3.48
CA ARG A 101 17.31 10.24 3.06
C ARG A 101 18.52 10.97 2.52
N TRP A 102 19.68 10.74 3.14
CA TRP A 102 20.96 11.28 2.67
C TRP A 102 21.51 10.47 1.48
N PRO A 103 22.20 11.09 0.50
CA PRO A 103 22.50 12.52 0.39
C PRO A 103 21.35 13.39 -0.10
N ILE A 104 20.37 12.83 -0.82
CA ILE A 104 19.28 13.61 -1.41
C ILE A 104 17.98 12.79 -1.38
N GLY A 105 16.89 13.49 -1.07
CA GLY A 105 15.51 13.02 -1.22
C GLY A 105 14.91 12.45 0.06
N HIS A 106 13.88 11.63 -0.12
CA HIS A 106 13.15 10.98 0.96
C HIS A 106 12.97 9.48 0.69
N THR A 107 12.52 8.77 1.73
CA THR A 107 12.21 7.35 1.69
C THR A 107 10.98 7.07 2.55
N TYR A 108 10.23 6.04 2.21
CA TYR A 108 9.14 5.50 3.04
C TYR A 108 9.58 4.24 3.81
N ARG A 109 10.88 3.95 3.79
CA ARG A 109 11.52 2.83 4.50
C ARG A 109 12.25 3.37 5.70
N PHE A 110 11.76 3.07 6.89
CA PHE A 110 12.31 3.55 8.14
C PHE A 110 13.78 3.16 8.32
N GLU A 111 14.16 1.95 7.90
CA GLU A 111 15.56 1.50 7.98
C GLU A 111 16.53 2.27 7.07
N LYS A 112 16.00 2.98 6.05
CA LYS A 112 16.79 3.82 5.13
C LYS A 112 16.74 5.31 5.47
N ALA A 113 16.03 5.68 6.54
CA ALA A 113 15.93 7.06 6.99
C ALA A 113 17.31 7.56 7.45
N HIS A 114 17.60 8.83 7.19
CA HIS A 114 18.81 9.45 7.67
C HIS A 114 18.72 9.65 9.18
N ARG A 115 19.73 9.14 9.90
CA ARG A 115 19.82 9.19 11.36
C ARG A 115 20.83 10.26 11.76
N LEU A 116 20.41 11.12 12.69
CA LEU A 116 21.16 12.26 13.18
C LEU A 116 21.11 12.29 14.71
N THR A 117 21.98 13.08 15.34
CA THR A 117 21.72 13.50 16.71
C THR A 117 20.68 14.63 16.71
N LEU A 118 20.00 14.83 17.83
CA LEU A 118 19.03 15.92 18.00
C LEU A 118 19.63 17.29 17.66
N GLU A 119 20.85 17.57 18.09
CA GLU A 119 21.52 18.86 17.88
C GLU A 119 21.79 19.09 16.38
N ALA A 120 22.24 18.05 15.68
CA ALA A 120 22.49 18.11 14.25
C ALA A 120 21.18 18.31 13.46
N ALA A 121 20.09 17.65 13.87
CA ALA A 121 18.77 17.85 13.28
C ALA A 121 18.25 19.28 13.48
N GLN A 122 18.37 19.82 14.70
CA GLN A 122 17.97 21.20 15.01
C GLN A 122 18.76 22.25 14.22
N ALA A 123 20.01 21.97 13.87
CA ALA A 123 20.84 22.86 13.05
C ALA A 123 20.43 22.90 11.56
N ILE A 124 19.72 21.88 11.06
CA ILE A 124 19.25 21.82 9.66
C ILE A 124 17.99 22.66 9.45
N GLY A 125 17.09 22.62 10.42
CA GLY A 125 15.79 23.30 10.39
C GLY A 125 14.90 22.74 11.49
N ASN A 126 14.21 23.61 12.23
CA ASN A 126 13.44 23.24 13.42
C ASN A 126 11.97 23.67 13.36
N THR A 127 11.50 24.08 12.19
CA THR A 127 10.10 24.44 11.98
C THR A 127 9.33 23.24 11.43
N PRO A 128 8.13 22.94 11.96
CA PRO A 128 7.30 21.82 11.48
C PRO A 128 6.97 21.87 9.98
N GLU A 129 7.05 23.06 9.37
CA GLU A 129 6.82 23.30 7.94
C GLU A 129 8.00 22.82 7.07
N GLU A 130 9.22 22.80 7.62
CA GLU A 130 10.44 22.38 6.92
C GLU A 130 10.75 20.90 7.17
N ALA A 131 10.75 20.50 8.44
CA ALA A 131 11.01 19.13 8.86
C ALA A 131 10.46 18.85 10.25
N VAL A 132 9.90 17.66 10.44
CA VAL A 132 9.45 17.21 11.76
C VAL A 132 10.48 16.24 12.34
N ILE A 133 11.03 16.58 13.50
CA ILE A 133 12.04 15.77 14.20
C ILE A 133 11.35 14.70 15.04
N TRP A 134 11.71 13.45 14.83
CA TRP A 134 11.19 12.32 15.59
C TRP A 134 12.31 11.56 16.31
N PRO A 135 12.14 11.18 17.60
CA PRO A 135 13.01 10.21 18.24
C PRO A 135 12.97 8.90 17.46
N ALA A 136 14.14 8.41 17.04
CA ALA A 136 14.20 7.21 16.21
C ALA A 136 13.65 5.98 16.94
N ALA A 137 13.93 5.85 18.24
CA ALA A 137 13.40 4.75 19.07
C ALA A 137 11.87 4.78 19.19
N TYR A 138 11.26 5.97 19.24
CA TYR A 138 9.80 6.11 19.25
C TYR A 138 9.18 5.59 17.96
N LEU A 139 9.71 6.01 16.80
CA LEU A 139 9.22 5.54 15.52
C LEU A 139 9.49 4.05 15.29
N GLU A 140 10.64 3.54 15.72
CA GLU A 140 10.97 2.12 15.61
C GLU A 140 9.96 1.24 16.35
N ALA A 141 9.53 1.66 17.54
CA ALA A 141 8.52 0.95 18.33
C ALA A 141 7.10 1.00 17.71
N LYS A 142 6.83 1.96 16.83
CA LYS A 142 5.53 2.13 16.15
C LYS A 142 5.56 1.69 14.69
N ALA A 143 6.74 1.45 14.13
CA ALA A 143 6.90 1.01 12.77
C ALA A 143 6.27 -0.36 12.58
N ARG A 144 5.71 -0.59 11.40
CA ARG A 144 5.11 -1.86 11.01
C ARG A 144 5.88 -2.49 9.87
N ARG A 145 5.99 -3.82 9.87
CA ARG A 145 6.49 -4.56 8.71
C ARG A 145 5.43 -4.56 7.62
N LEU A 146 5.81 -4.14 6.42
CA LEU A 146 4.97 -4.20 5.22
C LEU A 146 5.81 -4.54 3.99
N VAL A 147 5.15 -4.75 2.85
CA VAL A 147 5.81 -4.85 1.55
C VAL A 147 5.14 -3.91 0.54
N HIS A 148 5.92 -3.26 -0.33
CA HIS A 148 5.36 -2.46 -1.40
C HIS A 148 5.14 -3.30 -2.67
N LYS A 149 4.07 -2.99 -3.41
CA LYS A 149 3.73 -3.62 -4.70
C LYS A 149 4.87 -3.61 -5.73
N ARG A 150 5.78 -2.63 -5.64
CA ARG A 150 6.91 -2.47 -6.56
C ARG A 150 8.10 -3.39 -6.24
N ASP A 151 8.14 -3.95 -5.03
CA ASP A 151 9.25 -4.80 -4.58
C ASP A 151 8.97 -6.29 -4.82
N VAL A 152 7.78 -6.62 -5.30
CA VAL A 152 7.30 -8.00 -5.45
C VAL A 152 6.79 -8.24 -6.87
N ASP A 153 7.01 -9.46 -7.35
CA ASP A 153 6.47 -9.95 -8.62
C ASP A 153 5.76 -11.27 -8.37
N ILE A 154 4.48 -11.34 -8.75
CA ILE A 154 3.65 -12.52 -8.46
C ILE A 154 4.08 -13.76 -9.26
N LYS A 155 4.65 -13.58 -10.46
CA LYS A 155 5.12 -14.71 -11.26
C LYS A 155 6.38 -15.30 -10.64
N GLU A 156 7.28 -14.44 -10.18
CA GLU A 156 8.46 -14.85 -9.43
C GLU A 156 8.05 -15.56 -8.13
N ALA A 157 7.12 -14.97 -7.38
CA ALA A 157 6.65 -15.53 -6.11
C ALA A 157 6.04 -16.93 -6.26
N LEU A 158 5.26 -17.17 -7.31
CA LEU A 158 4.58 -18.45 -7.51
C LEU A 158 5.41 -19.49 -8.28
N ALA A 159 6.59 -19.13 -8.79
CA ALA A 159 7.45 -20.05 -9.51
C ALA A 159 7.81 -21.26 -8.64
N GLY A 160 7.57 -22.47 -9.15
CA GLY A 160 7.88 -23.72 -8.44
C GLY A 160 6.93 -24.07 -7.29
N THR A 161 5.92 -23.24 -6.97
CA THR A 161 4.94 -23.52 -5.89
C THR A 161 3.83 -24.48 -6.31
N GLY A 162 3.64 -24.66 -7.62
CA GLY A 162 2.52 -25.41 -8.21
C GLY A 162 1.17 -24.67 -8.15
N ILE A 163 1.13 -23.46 -7.58
CA ILE A 163 -0.09 -22.63 -7.54
C ILE A 163 -0.29 -21.96 -8.89
N VAL A 164 -1.50 -22.11 -9.44
CA VAL A 164 -1.93 -21.44 -10.67
C VAL A 164 -3.06 -20.48 -10.32
N LEU A 165 -2.85 -19.19 -10.57
CA LEU A 165 -3.88 -18.18 -10.33
C LEU A 165 -5.02 -18.34 -11.34
N THR A 166 -6.23 -18.43 -10.82
CA THR A 166 -7.44 -18.41 -11.64
C THR A 166 -7.56 -17.03 -12.28
N LYS A 167 -7.53 -16.98 -13.61
CA LYS A 167 -7.62 -15.71 -14.33
C LYS A 167 -8.99 -15.08 -14.10
N ALA A 168 -9.00 -13.83 -13.65
CA ALA A 168 -10.24 -13.11 -13.45
C ALA A 168 -11.09 -13.13 -14.72
N LYS A 169 -12.37 -13.50 -14.59
CA LYS A 169 -13.28 -13.47 -15.74
C LYS A 169 -13.45 -12.02 -16.17
N ARG A 170 -12.92 -11.65 -17.34
CA ARG A 170 -13.17 -10.33 -17.92
C ARG A 170 -14.69 -10.14 -17.99
N ARG A 171 -15.20 -9.04 -17.40
CA ARG A 171 -16.59 -8.62 -17.64
C ARG A 171 -16.77 -8.53 -19.14
N ALA A 172 -17.85 -9.14 -19.63
CA ALA A 172 -18.23 -8.96 -21.03
C ALA A 172 -18.28 -7.44 -21.30
N PRO A 173 -17.69 -6.97 -22.40
CA PRO A 173 -17.87 -5.57 -22.79
C PRO A 173 -19.36 -5.28 -22.85
N ALA A 174 -19.76 -4.07 -22.48
CA ALA A 174 -21.16 -3.66 -22.63
C ALA A 174 -21.59 -3.95 -24.08
N SER A 175 -22.73 -4.61 -24.25
CA SER A 175 -23.31 -4.80 -25.57
C SER A 175 -23.44 -3.45 -26.24
N ILE A 176 -23.11 -3.38 -27.54
CA ILE A 176 -23.23 -2.16 -28.33
C ILE A 176 -24.47 -2.31 -29.22
N GLN A 177 -25.24 -1.25 -29.35
CA GLN A 177 -26.36 -1.14 -30.29
C GLN A 177 -26.17 0.07 -31.20
N ASN A 178 -26.88 0.10 -32.33
CA ASN A 178 -26.90 1.27 -33.20
C ASN A 178 -27.93 2.28 -32.67
N CYS A 179 -27.57 3.55 -32.66
CA CYS A 179 -28.48 4.64 -32.34
C CYS A 179 -29.63 4.67 -33.37
N GLY A 180 -30.87 4.70 -32.90
CA GLY A 180 -32.06 4.77 -33.77
C GLY A 180 -32.12 6.02 -34.67
N GLY A 181 -31.49 7.11 -34.24
CA GLY A 181 -31.48 8.38 -34.98
C GLY A 181 -30.33 8.51 -35.99
N CYS A 182 -29.08 8.25 -35.57
CA CYS A 182 -27.89 8.50 -36.39
C CYS A 182 -27.06 7.26 -36.74
N GLY A 183 -27.48 6.06 -36.30
CA GLY A 183 -26.79 4.80 -36.58
C GLY A 183 -25.45 4.59 -35.87
N ARG A 184 -24.96 5.58 -35.08
CA ARG A 184 -23.73 5.44 -34.31
C ARG A 184 -23.87 4.40 -33.19
N PHE A 185 -22.77 3.74 -32.89
CA PHE A 185 -22.67 2.81 -31.78
C PHE A 185 -22.87 3.49 -30.43
N VAL A 186 -23.84 3.01 -29.66
CA VAL A 186 -24.12 3.42 -28.28
C VAL A 186 -24.17 2.18 -27.36
N PRO A 187 -23.96 2.31 -26.04
CA PRO A 187 -24.12 1.20 -25.10
C PRO A 187 -25.55 0.63 -25.11
N SER A 188 -25.67 -0.66 -24.84
CA SER A 188 -26.92 -1.39 -24.68
C SER A 188 -26.91 -2.14 -23.33
N PRO A 189 -27.87 -1.90 -22.44
CA PRO A 189 -28.89 -0.85 -22.52
C PRO A 189 -28.27 0.56 -22.46
N SER A 190 -28.82 1.51 -23.22
CA SER A 190 -28.47 2.93 -23.07
C SER A 190 -29.37 3.52 -21.99
N TYR A 191 -28.80 4.29 -21.06
CA TYR A 191 -29.59 5.06 -20.07
C TYR A 191 -29.45 6.58 -20.29
N GLU A 192 -28.69 6.96 -21.31
CA GLU A 192 -28.45 8.35 -21.74
C GLU A 192 -28.88 8.50 -23.20
N ASP A 193 -29.19 9.74 -23.58
CA ASP A 193 -29.45 10.11 -24.97
C ASP A 193 -28.16 10.00 -25.80
N CYS A 194 -28.32 9.81 -27.11
CA CYS A 194 -27.19 9.72 -28.02
C CYS A 194 -26.40 11.04 -28.02
N ARG A 195 -25.16 11.04 -27.52
CA ARG A 195 -24.27 12.22 -27.46
C ARG A 195 -23.96 12.90 -28.81
N HIS A 196 -24.42 12.32 -29.93
CA HIS A 196 -24.23 12.89 -31.26
C HIS A 196 -25.50 13.54 -31.83
N CYS A 197 -26.68 12.99 -31.56
CA CYS A 197 -27.93 13.44 -32.18
C CYS A 197 -29.11 13.54 -31.20
N ASP A 198 -28.83 13.42 -29.89
CA ASP A 198 -29.78 13.51 -28.78
C ASP A 198 -30.98 12.54 -28.88
N HIS A 199 -30.84 11.50 -29.72
CA HIS A 199 -31.88 10.49 -29.87
C HIS A 199 -31.93 9.60 -28.63
N ASP A 200 -33.12 9.40 -28.09
CA ASP A 200 -33.37 8.52 -26.96
C ASP A 200 -33.22 7.05 -27.40
N ASN A 201 -32.28 6.33 -26.76
CA ASN A 201 -32.02 4.91 -27.01
C ASN A 201 -32.28 4.04 -25.76
N ARG A 202 -33.06 4.57 -24.81
CA ARG A 202 -33.46 3.84 -23.60
C ARG A 202 -34.39 2.66 -23.95
N PRO A 203 -34.35 1.57 -23.15
CA PRO A 203 -35.26 0.43 -23.33
C PRO A 203 -36.74 0.80 -23.22
#